data_AF-A0A543HTQ4-F1
#
_entry.id   AF-A0A543HTQ4-F1
#
_cell.length_a   1.000
_cell.length_b   1.000
_cell.length_c   1.000
_cell.angle_alpha   90.00
_cell.angle_beta   90.00
_cell.angle_gamma   90.00
#
_symmetry.space_group_name_H-M   'P 1'
#
loop_
_entity.id
_entity.type
_entity.pdbx_description
1 polymer ?
#
loop_
_entity_poly.entity_id
_entity_poly.type
_entity_poly.pdbx_seq_one_letter_code
_entity_poly.pdbx_strand_id
1 'polypeptide(L)'
;MTHDTSPAPEGPAPGDPPPHDPTPSAPGRRTGRRRILIAVSAVVAALLVGGLVLFQPWRLVTRSTVDEALPVAATTPADADPSGGLTPTPAGPSPTEPTGTTSTTAPNASPPSARPALDVLSEGRFIDAEHATSGTARIVQLADGSRYLRLEGFSTSDGPDVDVWLTDQPAGGDWHRYDDRFHVSLGDLKGTDGNQNYAIPGDVDLSRLRSVAIWCDRFDVAFGTAPIRIA
;
A
#
# COMPACT_ATOMS: atom_id res chain seq x y z
N MET A 1 -8.81 128.89 37.61
CA MET A 1 -9.47 127.78 38.33
C MET A 1 -9.21 126.52 37.54
N THR A 2 -8.77 125.49 38.25
CA THR A 2 -8.09 124.25 37.85
C THR A 2 -9.02 123.12 37.41
N HIS A 3 -8.38 122.01 37.01
CA HIS A 3 -8.80 120.62 36.74
C HIS A 3 -8.84 120.30 35.24
N ASP A 4 -7.91 119.55 34.64
CA ASP A 4 -7.16 118.33 35.01
C ASP A 4 -8.04 117.14 35.43
N THR A 5 -8.19 116.18 34.52
CA THR A 5 -8.43 114.74 34.79
C THR A 5 -8.18 113.94 33.50
N SER A 6 -7.15 113.09 33.56
CA SER A 6 -6.86 111.98 32.64
C SER A 6 -7.64 110.71 33.06
N PRO A 7 -7.98 109.82 32.11
CA PRO A 7 -7.54 108.41 32.23
C PRO A 7 -7.11 107.82 30.86
N ALA A 8 -5.95 107.18 30.72
CA ALA A 8 -5.53 105.80 31.05
C ALA A 8 -5.66 104.81 29.86
N PRO A 9 -4.61 104.00 29.53
CA PRO A 9 -4.55 103.15 28.34
C PRO A 9 -5.19 101.76 28.52
N GLU A 10 -5.93 101.27 27.51
CA GLU A 10 -6.41 99.89 27.41
C GLU A 10 -5.25 98.90 27.15
N GLY A 11 -5.25 97.80 27.90
CA GLY A 11 -4.26 96.74 27.86
C GLY A 11 -4.46 95.72 26.72
N PRO A 12 -3.50 94.78 26.55
CA PRO A 12 -3.44 93.89 25.39
C PRO A 12 -4.41 92.70 25.48
N ALA A 13 -4.93 92.29 24.32
CA ALA A 13 -5.80 91.12 24.14
C ALA A 13 -5.07 89.78 24.40
N PRO A 14 -5.75 88.74 24.93
CA PRO A 14 -5.16 87.42 25.13
C PRO A 14 -4.97 86.68 23.79
N GLY A 15 -3.77 86.13 23.59
CA GLY A 15 -3.39 85.36 22.39
C GLY A 15 -4.01 83.96 22.34
N ASP A 16 -4.28 83.50 21.12
CA ASP A 16 -4.81 82.17 20.81
C ASP A 16 -3.86 81.03 21.26
N PRO A 17 -4.40 79.88 21.71
CA PRO A 17 -3.59 78.69 21.98
C PRO A 17 -3.04 78.08 20.67
N PRO A 18 -1.83 77.50 20.68
CA PRO A 18 -1.22 76.91 19.48
C PRO A 18 -1.97 75.63 19.03
N PRO A 19 -1.95 75.31 17.72
CA PRO A 19 -2.62 74.12 17.18
C PRO A 19 -1.97 72.83 17.68
N HIS A 20 -2.80 71.86 18.08
CA HIS A 20 -2.35 70.51 18.40
C HIS A 20 -2.00 69.74 17.11
N ASP A 21 -0.74 69.29 17.00
CA ASP A 21 -0.34 68.36 15.94
C ASP A 21 -1.05 67.00 16.10
N PRO A 22 -1.58 66.41 15.03
CA PRO A 22 -2.07 65.03 15.07
C PRO A 22 -0.87 64.07 15.19
N THR A 23 -0.90 63.21 16.21
CA THR A 23 0.10 62.15 16.37
C THR A 23 0.05 61.16 15.19
N PRO A 24 1.20 60.69 14.66
CA PRO A 24 1.22 59.70 13.61
C PRO A 24 0.70 58.35 14.12
N SER A 25 -0.38 57.85 13.51
CA SER A 25 -0.86 56.48 13.75
C SER A 25 0.20 55.46 13.29
N ALA A 26 0.62 54.58 14.19
CA ALA A 26 1.63 53.55 13.90
C ALA A 26 1.19 52.60 12.77
N PRO A 27 2.06 52.24 11.80
CA PRO A 27 1.70 51.35 10.71
C PRO A 27 1.40 49.92 11.19
N GLY A 28 0.40 49.31 10.55
CA GLY A 28 -0.26 48.08 10.98
C GLY A 28 0.64 46.84 11.08
N ARG A 29 0.86 46.38 12.32
CA ARG A 29 1.52 45.09 12.68
C ARG A 29 0.73 43.83 12.28
N ARG A 30 -0.41 43.95 11.60
CA ARG A 30 -1.35 42.84 11.32
C ARG A 30 -0.84 41.88 10.24
N THR A 31 -0.12 42.37 9.23
CA THR A 31 0.32 41.55 8.08
C THR A 31 1.46 40.59 8.44
N GLY A 32 2.40 40.99 9.30
CA GLY A 32 3.51 40.14 9.76
C GLY A 32 3.05 38.97 10.63
N ARG A 33 2.12 39.22 11.57
CA ARG A 33 1.53 38.15 12.41
C ARG A 33 0.78 37.12 11.58
N ARG A 34 0.01 37.53 10.57
CA ARG A 34 -0.71 36.58 9.68
C ARG A 34 0.27 35.70 8.89
N ARG A 35 1.37 36.24 8.39
CA ARG A 35 2.41 35.46 7.70
C ARG A 35 3.11 34.47 8.62
N ILE A 36 3.41 34.87 9.86
CA ILE A 36 3.99 33.97 10.87
C ILE A 36 3.01 32.86 11.23
N LEU A 37 1.73 33.17 11.46
CA LEU A 37 0.70 32.16 11.76
C LEU A 37 0.56 31.16 10.61
N ILE A 38 0.55 31.63 9.35
CA ILE A 38 0.51 30.75 8.18
C ILE A 38 1.75 29.84 8.15
N ALA A 39 2.96 30.39 8.34
CA ALA A 39 4.19 29.61 8.34
C ALA A 39 4.20 28.54 9.45
N VAL A 40 3.81 28.91 10.68
CA VAL A 40 3.70 27.97 11.80
C VAL A 40 2.65 26.89 11.50
N SER A 41 1.48 27.26 10.98
CA SER A 41 0.46 26.28 10.61
C SER A 41 0.92 25.33 9.51
N ALA A 42 1.69 25.82 8.54
CA ALA A 42 2.26 24.97 7.48
C ALA A 42 3.28 23.98 8.06
N VAL A 43 4.14 24.42 8.99
CA VAL A 43 5.09 23.53 9.67
C VAL A 43 4.36 22.50 10.52
N VAL A 44 3.35 22.91 11.31
CA VAL A 44 2.55 21.98 12.12
C VAL A 44 1.82 20.97 11.22
N ALA A 45 1.23 21.42 10.12
CA ALA A 45 0.58 20.52 9.16
C ALA A 45 1.59 19.54 8.54
N ALA A 46 2.78 20.01 8.15
CA ALA A 46 3.83 19.14 7.61
C ALA A 46 4.31 18.10 8.65
N LEU A 47 4.45 18.49 9.92
CA LEU A 47 4.79 17.58 11.00
C LEU A 47 3.69 16.55 11.27
N LEU A 48 2.42 16.97 11.24
CA LEU A 48 1.28 16.06 11.41
C LEU A 48 1.18 15.07 10.24
N VAL A 49 1.33 15.54 9.01
CA VAL A 49 1.36 14.67 7.82
C VAL A 49 2.54 13.72 7.89
N GLY A 50 3.73 14.21 8.24
CA GLY A 50 4.91 13.38 8.44
C GLY A 50 4.70 12.32 9.52
N GLY A 51 4.12 12.70 10.66
CA GLY A 51 3.77 11.78 11.74
C GLY A 51 2.77 10.71 11.32
N LEU A 52 1.73 11.08 10.57
CA LEU A 52 0.75 10.13 10.01
C LEU A 52 1.41 9.16 9.02
N VAL A 53 2.31 9.63 8.16
CA VAL A 53 3.02 8.79 7.17
C VAL A 53 4.02 7.84 7.83
N LEU A 54 4.69 8.25 8.91
CA LEU A 54 5.63 7.40 9.64
C LEU A 54 4.91 6.34 10.49
N PHE A 55 3.79 6.73 11.12
CA PHE A 55 3.05 5.82 11.99
C PHE A 55 2.11 4.88 11.22
N GLN A 56 1.56 5.33 10.09
CA GLN A 56 0.62 4.59 9.23
C GLN A 56 -0.61 4.01 10.00
N PRO A 57 -1.36 4.82 10.78
CA PRO A 57 -2.43 4.29 11.65
C PRO A 57 -3.57 3.62 10.88
N TRP A 58 -3.77 3.96 9.60
CA TRP A 58 -4.78 3.31 8.76
C TRP A 58 -4.49 1.84 8.49
N ARG A 59 -3.24 1.37 8.63
CA ARG A 59 -2.88 -0.05 8.47
C ARG A 59 -3.58 -0.98 9.46
N LEU A 60 -4.06 -0.46 10.58
CA LEU A 60 -4.87 -1.25 11.52
C LEU A 60 -6.25 -1.63 10.94
N VAL A 61 -6.72 -0.95 9.91
CA VAL A 61 -8.05 -1.19 9.31
C VAL A 61 -8.00 -1.52 7.82
N THR A 62 -6.85 -1.39 7.15
CA THR A 62 -6.72 -1.79 5.75
C THR A 62 -6.51 -3.29 5.62
N ARG A 63 -7.17 -3.85 4.62
CA ARG A 63 -6.94 -5.21 4.13
C ARG A 63 -6.83 -5.16 2.61
N SER A 64 -6.03 -6.04 2.05
CA SER A 64 -5.84 -6.21 0.62
C SER A 64 -6.02 -7.68 0.26
N THR A 65 -6.72 -7.95 -0.84
CA THR A 65 -6.96 -9.32 -1.29
C THR A 65 -6.25 -9.54 -2.61
N VAL A 66 -5.47 -10.61 -2.68
CA VAL A 66 -4.81 -11.08 -3.90
C VAL A 66 -5.26 -12.52 -4.13
N ASP A 67 -5.73 -12.82 -5.34
CA ASP A 67 -6.12 -14.18 -5.71
C ASP A 67 -5.42 -14.58 -7.00
N GLU A 68 -4.21 -15.11 -6.84
CA GLU A 68 -3.40 -15.63 -7.92
C GLU A 68 -3.80 -17.07 -8.24
N ALA A 69 -3.94 -17.33 -9.55
CA ALA A 69 -4.08 -18.69 -10.07
C ALA A 69 -2.90 -19.58 -9.65
N LEU A 70 -3.07 -20.90 -9.77
CA LEU A 70 -1.97 -21.85 -9.55
C LEU A 70 -0.80 -21.51 -10.50
N PRO A 71 0.45 -21.64 -10.03
CA PRO A 71 1.60 -21.37 -10.88
C PRO A 71 1.63 -22.38 -12.03
N VAL A 72 1.82 -21.88 -13.25
CA VAL A 72 1.89 -22.67 -14.48
C VAL A 72 3.26 -22.50 -15.10
N ALA A 73 3.83 -23.59 -15.62
CA ALA A 73 5.08 -23.51 -16.38
C ALA A 73 4.77 -22.73 -17.66
N ALA A 74 5.56 -21.71 -17.97
CA ALA A 74 5.41 -20.97 -19.22
C ALA A 74 5.74 -21.92 -20.39
N THR A 75 4.72 -22.53 -21.00
CA THR A 75 4.87 -23.13 -22.32
C THR A 75 5.08 -21.99 -23.30
N THR A 76 6.34 -21.75 -23.71
CA THR A 76 6.65 -20.90 -24.86
C THR A 76 5.79 -21.37 -26.03
N PRO A 77 4.92 -20.52 -26.62
CA PRO A 77 4.27 -20.87 -27.86
C PRO A 77 5.37 -20.97 -28.93
N ALA A 78 5.69 -22.19 -29.34
CA ALA A 78 6.44 -22.43 -30.55
C ALA A 78 5.50 -22.19 -31.75
N ASP A 79 5.95 -21.32 -32.65
CA ASP A 79 5.37 -21.02 -33.98
C ASP A 79 3.95 -20.45 -34.05
N ALA A 80 3.88 -19.11 -34.07
CA ALA A 80 2.89 -18.41 -34.88
C ALA A 80 3.62 -17.71 -36.04
N ASP A 81 3.65 -18.39 -37.17
CA ASP A 81 4.04 -17.91 -38.50
C ASP A 81 3.36 -16.56 -38.81
N PRO A 82 4.10 -15.45 -39.09
CA PRO A 82 3.51 -14.20 -39.49
C PRO A 82 3.45 -14.15 -41.03
N SER A 83 2.44 -14.79 -41.63
CA SER A 83 2.13 -14.56 -43.05
C SER A 83 0.65 -14.75 -43.32
N GLY A 84 -0.03 -13.64 -43.58
CA GLY A 84 -1.42 -13.65 -44.00
C GLY A 84 -2.10 -12.31 -43.78
N GLY A 85 -1.58 -11.25 -44.39
CA GLY A 85 -2.33 -10.00 -44.50
C GLY A 85 -3.63 -10.21 -45.28
N LEU A 86 -4.64 -9.41 -44.96
CA LEU A 86 -5.36 -8.51 -45.86
C LEU A 86 -6.65 -8.05 -45.18
N THR A 87 -6.70 -6.76 -44.88
CA THR A 87 -7.94 -5.97 -44.71
C THR A 87 -8.80 -6.08 -45.98
N PRO A 88 -10.14 -5.99 -45.89
CA PRO A 88 -10.73 -4.66 -46.01
C PRO A 88 -11.98 -4.38 -45.14
N THR A 89 -12.15 -3.10 -44.85
CA THR A 89 -13.30 -2.35 -44.30
C THR A 89 -14.32 -2.04 -45.42
N PRO A 90 -15.49 -1.39 -45.18
CA PRO A 90 -16.68 -1.70 -44.37
C PRO A 90 -17.97 -1.83 -45.25
N ALA A 91 -19.07 -2.37 -44.70
CA ALA A 91 -20.44 -2.04 -45.15
C ALA A 91 -21.49 -2.46 -44.09
N GLY A 92 -22.22 -1.51 -43.53
CA GLY A 92 -23.55 -1.75 -42.93
C GLY A 92 -24.63 -1.84 -44.03
N PRO A 93 -25.92 -2.14 -43.73
CA PRO A 93 -26.62 -1.87 -42.47
C PRO A 93 -27.45 -3.06 -41.89
N SER A 94 -27.93 -2.89 -40.65
CA SER A 94 -29.00 -3.70 -40.05
C SER A 94 -30.27 -3.76 -40.91
N PRO A 95 -31.04 -4.85 -40.83
CA PRO A 95 -32.33 -4.77 -40.15
C PRO A 95 -32.71 -6.00 -39.29
N THR A 96 -33.41 -5.67 -38.21
CA THR A 96 -34.44 -6.35 -37.39
C THR A 96 -34.87 -7.81 -37.70
N GLU A 97 -34.92 -8.60 -36.61
CA GLU A 97 -35.67 -9.86 -36.29
C GLU A 97 -37.02 -10.12 -37.02
N PRO A 98 -37.64 -11.35 -37.00
CA PRO A 98 -37.53 -12.44 -36.00
C PRO A 98 -37.60 -13.92 -36.51
N THR A 99 -37.40 -14.86 -35.57
CA THR A 99 -37.90 -16.27 -35.48
C THR A 99 -37.59 -17.28 -36.59
N GLY A 100 -36.79 -18.31 -36.27
CA GLY A 100 -36.69 -19.55 -37.05
C GLY A 100 -35.86 -20.63 -36.35
N THR A 101 -36.50 -21.77 -36.11
CA THR A 101 -36.10 -22.95 -35.33
C THR A 101 -34.86 -23.70 -35.86
N THR A 102 -34.21 -24.44 -34.95
CA THR A 102 -33.27 -25.56 -35.12
C THR A 102 -31.77 -25.25 -35.22
N SER A 103 -31.05 -25.57 -34.14
CA SER A 103 -29.65 -25.97 -34.19
C SER A 103 -29.47 -27.18 -33.27
N THR A 104 -29.51 -28.34 -33.91
CA THR A 104 -28.84 -29.58 -33.51
C THR A 104 -27.34 -29.43 -33.77
N THR A 105 -26.48 -30.09 -32.97
CA THR A 105 -24.99 -30.19 -33.05
C THR A 105 -24.28 -29.14 -32.20
N ALA A 106 -23.40 -29.40 -31.23
CA ALA A 106 -22.73 -30.59 -30.70
C ALA A 106 -22.40 -30.31 -29.22
N PRO A 107 -22.10 -31.31 -28.37
CA PRO A 107 -21.46 -31.04 -27.09
C PRO A 107 -20.06 -30.50 -27.39
N ASN A 108 -19.87 -29.19 -27.25
CA ASN A 108 -18.54 -28.60 -27.14
C ASN A 108 -17.98 -29.07 -25.79
N ALA A 109 -17.47 -30.30 -25.77
CA ALA A 109 -16.58 -30.73 -24.73
C ALA A 109 -15.33 -29.88 -24.89
N SER A 110 -15.25 -28.78 -24.13
CA SER A 110 -13.96 -28.19 -23.80
C SER A 110 -13.01 -29.33 -23.45
N PRO A 111 -11.83 -29.44 -24.07
CA PRO A 111 -10.84 -30.40 -23.60
C PRO A 111 -10.67 -30.16 -22.10
N PRO A 112 -10.62 -31.22 -21.26
CA PRO A 112 -10.37 -31.04 -19.85
C PRO A 112 -9.09 -30.21 -19.76
N SER A 113 -9.18 -28.99 -19.22
CA SER A 113 -8.03 -28.15 -18.95
C SER A 113 -7.01 -29.05 -18.27
N ALA A 114 -5.94 -29.37 -18.99
CA ALA A 114 -4.90 -30.24 -18.49
C ALA A 114 -4.47 -29.63 -17.17
N ARG A 115 -4.81 -30.31 -16.06
CA ARG A 115 -4.41 -29.86 -14.74
C ARG A 115 -2.89 -29.80 -14.82
N PRO A 116 -2.26 -28.62 -14.67
CA PRO A 116 -0.81 -28.54 -14.77
C PRO A 116 -0.25 -29.60 -13.82
N ALA A 117 0.71 -30.39 -14.30
CA ALA A 117 1.42 -31.35 -13.46
C ALA A 117 2.19 -30.53 -12.41
N LEU A 118 1.51 -30.28 -11.29
CA LEU A 118 1.98 -29.52 -10.16
C LEU A 118 2.21 -30.55 -9.06
N ASP A 119 3.47 -30.83 -8.77
CA ASP A 119 3.83 -31.70 -7.66
C ASP A 119 3.84 -30.90 -6.36
N VAL A 120 3.20 -31.44 -5.31
CA VAL A 120 3.17 -30.80 -4.00
C VAL A 120 4.24 -31.46 -3.14
N LEU A 121 5.34 -30.75 -2.93
CA LEU A 121 6.50 -31.26 -2.20
C LEU A 121 6.30 -31.22 -0.67
N SER A 122 5.56 -30.24 -0.17
CA SER A 122 5.24 -30.10 1.25
C SER A 122 4.04 -29.20 1.45
N GLU A 123 3.29 -29.40 2.55
CA GLU A 123 2.19 -28.55 2.95
C GLU A 123 2.10 -28.40 4.47
N GLY A 124 1.59 -27.25 4.93
CA GLY A 124 1.28 -27.02 6.32
C GLY A 124 0.29 -25.89 6.51
N ARG A 125 -0.50 -25.95 7.58
CA ARG A 125 -1.43 -24.88 7.96
C ARG A 125 -0.72 -23.82 8.78
N PHE A 126 -1.14 -22.57 8.62
CA PHE A 126 -0.67 -21.50 9.47
C PHE A 126 -1.13 -21.70 10.91
N ILE A 127 -0.22 -21.35 11.81
CA ILE A 127 -0.39 -21.24 13.25
C ILE A 127 -0.24 -19.75 13.57
N ASP A 128 -1.17 -19.23 14.36
CA ASP A 128 -1.11 -17.86 14.86
C ASP A 128 0.20 -17.60 15.61
N ALA A 129 0.71 -16.38 15.48
CA ALA A 129 1.82 -15.88 16.27
C ALA A 129 1.44 -14.50 16.83
N GLU A 130 2.17 -13.41 16.54
CA GLU A 130 1.81 -12.07 17.03
C GLU A 130 0.39 -11.66 16.59
N HIS A 131 0.00 -12.11 15.40
CA HIS A 131 -1.31 -11.81 14.85
C HIS A 131 -2.05 -13.09 14.47
N ALA A 132 -3.39 -13.01 14.46
CA ALA A 132 -4.21 -14.08 13.92
C ALA A 132 -3.85 -14.28 12.43
N THR A 133 -3.44 -15.49 12.07
CA THR A 133 -2.96 -15.85 10.73
C THR A 133 -3.46 -17.23 10.36
N SER A 134 -4.15 -17.33 9.23
CA SER A 134 -4.77 -18.57 8.78
C SER A 134 -4.47 -18.87 7.31
N GLY A 135 -4.85 -20.07 6.87
CA GLY A 135 -4.62 -20.56 5.52
C GLY A 135 -3.64 -21.74 5.48
N THR A 136 -3.16 -22.05 4.28
CA THR A 136 -2.21 -23.15 4.03
C THR A 136 -1.02 -22.64 3.24
N ALA A 137 0.19 -23.04 3.64
CA ALA A 137 1.40 -22.90 2.86
C ALA A 137 1.68 -24.23 2.13
N ARG A 138 1.97 -24.16 0.82
CA ARG A 138 2.35 -25.31 -0.01
C ARG A 138 3.64 -24.99 -0.74
N ILE A 139 4.60 -25.91 -0.69
CA ILE A 139 5.74 -25.88 -1.60
C ILE A 139 5.36 -26.74 -2.80
N VAL A 140 5.34 -26.12 -3.98
CA VAL A 140 4.96 -26.77 -5.22
C VAL A 140 6.08 -26.72 -6.23
N GLN A 141 6.21 -27.77 -7.03
CA GLN A 141 7.15 -27.86 -8.13
C GLN A 141 6.41 -28.06 -9.45
N LEU A 142 6.81 -27.27 -10.44
CA LEU A 142 6.27 -27.33 -11.79
C LEU A 142 7.07 -28.33 -12.63
N ALA A 143 6.51 -28.72 -13.77
CA ALA A 143 7.15 -29.66 -14.70
C ALA A 143 8.50 -29.20 -15.25
N ASP A 144 8.76 -27.89 -15.29
CA ASP A 144 10.05 -27.30 -15.68
C ASP A 144 11.09 -27.31 -14.55
N GLY A 145 10.73 -27.82 -13.37
CA GLY A 145 11.56 -27.86 -12.18
C GLY A 145 11.48 -26.60 -11.32
N SER A 146 10.81 -25.53 -11.77
CA SER A 146 10.61 -24.30 -11.02
C SER A 146 9.80 -24.58 -9.74
N ARG A 147 10.17 -23.92 -8.64
CA ARG A 147 9.56 -24.14 -7.33
C ARG A 147 8.91 -22.86 -6.82
N TYR A 148 7.75 -23.00 -6.21
CA TYR A 148 7.00 -21.89 -5.63
C TYR A 148 6.52 -22.23 -4.22
N LEU A 149 6.53 -21.22 -3.35
CA LEU A 149 5.69 -21.22 -2.17
C LEU A 149 4.33 -20.64 -2.56
N ARG A 150 3.28 -21.42 -2.36
CA ARG A 150 1.90 -20.97 -2.54
C ARG A 150 1.22 -20.83 -1.19
N LEU A 151 0.65 -19.66 -0.94
CA LEU A 151 -0.26 -19.41 0.17
C LEU A 151 -1.70 -19.57 -0.35
N GLU A 152 -2.52 -20.36 0.35
CA GLU A 152 -3.91 -20.65 -0.04
C GLU A 152 -4.89 -20.34 1.08
N GLY A 153 -5.99 -19.66 0.72
CA GLY A 153 -6.97 -19.18 1.69
C GLY A 153 -6.32 -18.39 2.81
N PHE A 154 -5.26 -17.64 2.48
CA PHE A 154 -4.45 -16.92 3.45
C PHE A 154 -5.24 -15.74 4.01
N SER A 155 -5.05 -15.46 5.29
CA SER A 155 -5.57 -14.24 5.93
C SER A 155 -4.70 -13.90 7.13
N THR A 156 -4.26 -12.65 7.21
CA THR A 156 -3.52 -12.05 8.34
C THR A 156 -3.85 -10.56 8.46
N SER A 157 -3.28 -9.85 9.44
CA SER A 157 -3.37 -8.39 9.53
C SER A 157 -2.34 -7.69 8.64
N ASP A 158 -2.64 -6.46 8.23
CA ASP A 158 -1.65 -5.60 7.55
C ASP A 158 -0.56 -5.15 8.55
N GLY A 159 0.64 -4.93 8.02
CA GLY A 159 1.80 -4.52 8.80
C GLY A 159 2.68 -3.58 7.98
N PRO A 160 3.51 -2.76 8.65
CA PRO A 160 4.30 -1.72 8.00
C PRO A 160 5.32 -2.25 7.00
N ASP A 161 5.90 -3.43 7.27
CA ASP A 161 7.01 -4.01 6.53
C ASP A 161 6.98 -5.54 6.66
N VAL A 162 6.06 -6.19 5.93
CA VAL A 162 5.77 -7.62 6.08
C VAL A 162 6.29 -8.40 4.90
N ASP A 163 7.12 -9.39 5.16
CA ASP A 163 7.75 -10.29 4.22
C ASP A 163 7.28 -11.74 4.37
N VAL A 164 7.48 -12.52 3.31
CA VAL A 164 7.31 -13.97 3.33
C VAL A 164 8.67 -14.66 3.36
N TRP A 165 8.98 -15.35 4.46
CA TRP A 165 10.26 -16.03 4.66
C TRP A 165 10.12 -17.54 4.66
N LEU A 166 11.13 -18.24 4.13
CA LEU A 166 11.40 -19.65 4.42
C LEU A 166 12.50 -19.72 5.47
N THR A 167 12.32 -20.50 6.54
CA THR A 167 13.25 -20.52 7.69
C THR A 167 13.68 -21.94 8.07
N ASP A 168 14.84 -22.08 8.69
CA ASP A 168 15.32 -23.34 9.28
C ASP A 168 14.67 -23.67 10.64
N GLN A 169 13.83 -22.76 11.14
CA GLN A 169 13.18 -22.85 12.43
C GLN A 169 11.85 -23.63 12.35
N PRO A 170 11.47 -24.43 13.36
CA PRO A 170 10.19 -25.17 13.37
C PRO A 170 8.99 -24.24 13.56
N ALA A 171 7.87 -24.37 12.85
CA ALA A 171 6.73 -23.44 13.04
C ALA A 171 6.21 -23.36 14.49
N GLY A 172 5.69 -22.18 14.87
CA GLY A 172 5.18 -21.86 16.21
C GLY A 172 6.25 -21.44 17.22
N GLY A 173 5.88 -21.43 18.50
CA GLY A 173 6.74 -21.02 19.61
C GLY A 173 6.81 -19.50 19.79
N ASP A 174 7.96 -19.01 20.27
CA ASP A 174 8.24 -17.57 20.41
C ASP A 174 8.29 -16.90 19.02
N TRP A 175 7.57 -15.79 18.86
CA TRP A 175 7.44 -15.10 17.59
C TRP A 175 8.65 -14.25 17.20
N HIS A 176 9.56 -13.96 18.13
CA HIS A 176 10.78 -13.17 17.87
C HIS A 176 11.96 -14.01 17.36
N ARG A 177 11.89 -15.33 17.50
CA ARG A 177 13.07 -16.21 17.41
C ARG A 177 13.65 -16.41 16.00
N TYR A 178 13.06 -15.78 14.98
CA TYR A 178 13.38 -16.03 13.57
C TYR A 178 14.46 -15.08 13.01
N ASP A 179 14.60 -13.86 13.56
CA ASP A 179 15.54 -12.82 13.11
C ASP A 179 16.99 -13.33 13.00
N ASP A 180 17.56 -13.80 14.12
CA ASP A 180 18.96 -14.26 14.19
C ASP A 180 19.23 -15.63 13.53
N ARG A 181 18.29 -16.13 12.72
CA ARG A 181 18.31 -17.50 12.19
C ARG A 181 18.41 -17.51 10.67
N PHE A 182 18.77 -18.67 10.13
CA PHE A 182 18.86 -18.83 8.69
C PHE A 182 17.47 -18.72 8.08
N HIS A 183 17.31 -17.77 7.18
CA HIS A 183 16.09 -17.57 6.42
C HIS A 183 16.41 -17.18 4.97
N VAL A 184 15.40 -17.35 4.12
CA VAL A 184 15.38 -16.86 2.74
C VAL A 184 14.12 -16.02 2.60
N SER A 185 14.28 -14.71 2.36
CA SER A 185 13.15 -13.85 2.03
C SER A 185 12.71 -14.12 0.59
N LEU A 186 11.40 -14.31 0.40
CA LEU A 186 10.76 -14.43 -0.90
C LEU A 186 10.11 -13.11 -1.36
N GLY A 187 10.28 -12.04 -0.56
CA GLY A 187 9.80 -10.69 -0.80
C GLY A 187 8.54 -10.32 0.00
N ASP A 188 8.09 -9.09 -0.25
CA ASP A 188 6.96 -8.46 0.44
C ASP A 188 5.68 -9.30 0.34
N LEU A 189 4.90 -9.28 1.41
CA LEU A 189 3.54 -9.81 1.42
C LEU A 189 2.68 -9.02 0.43
N LYS A 190 2.25 -9.67 -0.66
CA LYS A 190 1.50 -8.99 -1.73
C LYS A 190 0.08 -8.60 -1.31
N GLY A 191 -0.53 -9.36 -0.41
CA GLY A 191 -1.87 -9.13 0.10
C GLY A 191 -2.10 -9.76 1.48
N THR A 192 -2.94 -9.14 2.30
CA THR A 192 -3.31 -9.67 3.62
C THR A 192 -4.21 -10.89 3.52
N ASP A 193 -4.96 -11.03 2.43
CA ASP A 193 -5.94 -12.09 2.21
C ASP A 193 -5.81 -12.72 0.81
N GLY A 194 -6.18 -14.00 0.69
CA GLY A 194 -6.37 -14.70 -0.59
C GLY A 194 -5.25 -15.69 -0.96
N ASN A 195 -5.10 -15.97 -2.27
CA ASN A 195 -4.13 -16.93 -2.78
C ASN A 195 -2.96 -16.22 -3.45
N GLN A 196 -1.73 -16.62 -3.14
CA GLN A 196 -0.53 -15.89 -3.55
C GLN A 196 0.62 -16.85 -3.82
N ASN A 197 1.44 -16.59 -4.84
CA ASN A 197 2.59 -17.42 -5.18
C ASN A 197 3.91 -16.64 -5.07
N TYR A 198 4.92 -17.26 -4.49
CA TYR A 198 6.24 -16.70 -4.30
C TYR A 198 7.26 -17.63 -4.95
N ALA A 199 8.06 -17.11 -5.89
CA ALA A 199 9.08 -17.92 -6.55
C ALA A 199 10.19 -18.25 -5.56
N ILE A 200 10.60 -19.52 -5.51
CA ILE A 200 11.71 -19.98 -4.68
C ILE A 200 12.95 -20.04 -5.58
N PRO A 201 14.03 -19.31 -5.26
CA PRO A 201 15.28 -19.39 -6.02
C PRO A 201 15.77 -20.84 -6.16
N GLY A 202 16.28 -21.21 -7.34
CA GLY A 202 16.64 -22.58 -7.68
C GLY A 202 17.79 -23.16 -6.85
N ASP A 203 18.63 -22.30 -6.29
CA ASP A 203 19.78 -22.60 -5.44
C ASP A 203 19.42 -22.83 -3.96
N VAL A 204 18.18 -22.57 -3.56
CA VAL A 204 17.72 -22.80 -2.18
C VAL A 204 17.62 -24.31 -1.90
N ASP A 205 18.32 -24.77 -0.87
CA ASP A 205 18.20 -26.12 -0.33
C ASP A 205 17.01 -26.22 0.63
N LEU A 206 15.89 -26.72 0.11
CA LEU A 206 14.63 -26.85 0.85
C LEU A 206 14.68 -27.93 1.95
N SER A 207 15.63 -28.86 1.92
CA SER A 207 15.76 -29.91 2.94
C SER A 207 16.20 -29.34 4.31
N ARG A 208 16.83 -28.16 4.29
CA ARG A 208 17.28 -27.43 5.48
C ARG A 208 16.18 -26.57 6.10
N LEU A 209 15.14 -26.28 5.34
CA LEU A 209 14.04 -25.40 5.75
C LEU A 209 12.95 -26.22 6.44
N ARG A 210 12.27 -25.58 7.39
CA ARG A 210 11.29 -26.23 8.28
C ARG A 210 9.97 -25.50 8.38
N SER A 211 9.94 -24.19 8.08
CA SER A 211 8.72 -23.40 8.15
C SER A 211 8.72 -22.22 7.18
N VAL A 212 7.51 -21.75 6.89
CA VAL A 212 7.24 -20.41 6.39
C VAL A 212 6.99 -19.50 7.59
N ALA A 213 7.53 -18.30 7.56
CA ALA A 213 7.17 -17.22 8.49
C ALA A 213 6.63 -16.02 7.70
N ILE A 214 5.50 -15.48 8.14
CA ILE A 214 5.04 -14.14 7.74
C ILE A 214 5.70 -13.19 8.72
N TRP A 215 6.77 -12.52 8.30
CA TRP A 215 7.66 -11.77 9.18
C TRP A 215 7.45 -10.27 9.02
N CYS A 216 7.45 -9.52 10.11
CA CYS A 216 7.43 -8.07 10.08
C CYS A 216 8.80 -7.52 10.49
N ASP A 217 9.58 -7.05 9.53
CA ASP A 217 10.96 -6.60 9.73
C ASP A 217 11.04 -5.40 10.68
N ARG A 218 10.11 -4.45 10.57
CA ARG A 218 10.09 -3.27 11.44
C ARG A 218 9.96 -3.58 12.94
N PHE A 219 9.34 -4.71 13.28
CA PHE A 219 8.97 -5.04 14.66
C PHE A 219 9.60 -6.33 15.17
N ASP A 220 10.41 -6.99 14.35
CA ASP A 220 11.07 -8.25 14.67
C ASP A 220 10.12 -9.35 15.17
N VAL A 221 8.96 -9.50 14.53
CA VAL A 221 7.91 -10.47 14.92
C VAL A 221 7.39 -11.28 13.75
N ALA A 222 7.15 -12.57 14.01
CA ALA A 222 6.33 -13.40 13.14
C ALA A 222 4.84 -13.13 13.40
N PHE A 223 4.10 -12.80 12.34
CA PHE A 223 2.64 -12.68 12.37
C PHE A 223 1.99 -14.06 12.44
N GLY A 224 2.49 -15.01 11.67
CA GLY A 224 2.07 -16.40 11.70
C GLY A 224 3.07 -17.29 10.98
N THR A 225 3.08 -18.57 11.30
CA THR A 225 4.05 -19.53 10.73
C THR A 225 3.38 -20.83 10.31
N ALA A 226 3.90 -21.49 9.27
CA ALA A 226 3.38 -22.76 8.78
C ALA A 226 4.52 -23.78 8.61
N PRO A 227 4.38 -25.03 9.07
CA PRO A 227 5.43 -26.03 8.90
C PRO A 227 5.51 -26.47 7.44
N ILE A 228 6.72 -26.57 6.90
CA ILE A 228 7.00 -27.11 5.57
C ILE A 228 8.27 -27.95 5.68
N ARG A 229 8.11 -29.27 5.63
CA ARG A 229 9.20 -30.24 5.66
C ARG A 229 9.16 -31.03 4.37
N ILE A 230 10.22 -30.94 3.58
CA ILE A 230 10.41 -31.84 2.45
C ILE A 230 11.14 -33.07 2.99
N ALA A 231 10.56 -34.24 2.71
CA ALA A 231 11.08 -35.54 3.13
C ALA A 231 12.30 -35.97 2.30
#